data_AF-A0AAV5L8R9-F1
#
_entry.id   AF-A0AAV5L8R9-F1
#
_cell.length_a   1.000
_cell.length_b   1.000
_cell.length_c   1.000
_cell.angle_alpha   90.00
_cell.angle_beta   90.00
_cell.angle_gamma   90.00
#
_symmetry.space_group_name_H-M   'P 1'
#
loop_
_entity.id
_entity.type
_entity.pdbx_description
1 polymer ?
#
loop_
_entity_poly.entity_id
_entity_poly.type
_entity_poly.pdbx_seq_one_letter_code
_entity_poly.pdbx_strand_id
1 'polypeptide(L)' 'MIRGLTKVSWERVDVNFKGSAQRFLAHNTIQVNNYCINYDGADVVQHMVDNFLL' A
#
# COMPACT_ATOMS: atom_id res chain seq x y z
N MET A 1 -12.18 -12.72 -5.51
CA MET A 1 -11.35 -12.89 -4.29
C MET A 1 -11.23 -14.38 -3.98
N ILE A 2 -10.04 -14.85 -3.60
CA ILE A 2 -9.81 -16.27 -3.28
C ILE A 2 -10.54 -16.60 -1.97
N ARG A 3 -11.35 -17.68 -1.93
CA ARG A 3 -12.18 -18.08 -0.76
C ARG A 3 -11.41 -18.25 0.56
N GLY A 4 -10.10 -18.50 0.51
CA GLY A 4 -9.25 -18.54 1.70
C GLY A 4 -9.05 -17.16 2.32
N LEU A 5 -8.91 -16.12 1.51
CA LEU A 5 -8.68 -14.75 1.96
C LEU A 5 -9.88 -14.19 2.71
N THR A 6 -11.12 -14.60 2.38
CA THR A 6 -12.33 -14.11 3.07
C THR A 6 -12.45 -14.61 4.51
N LYS A 7 -11.64 -15.59 4.94
CA LYS A 7 -11.67 -16.13 6.32
C LYS A 7 -10.67 -15.46 7.27
N VAL A 8 -9.85 -14.55 6.76
CA VAL A 8 -8.84 -13.83 7.54
C VAL A 8 -9.42 -12.49 7.99
N SER A 9 -9.12 -12.07 9.22
CA SER A 9 -9.48 -10.76 9.75
C SER A 9 -8.63 -9.67 9.09
N TRP A 10 -9.17 -8.98 8.10
CA TRP A 10 -8.49 -7.88 7.43
C TRP A 10 -8.66 -6.59 8.22
N GLU A 11 -7.56 -5.86 8.40
CA GLU A 11 -7.60 -4.45 8.77
C GLU A 11 -7.63 -3.60 7.49
N ARG A 12 -8.50 -2.59 7.48
CA ARG A 12 -8.59 -1.65 6.35
C ARG A 12 -7.60 -0.52 6.56
N VAL A 13 -6.72 -0.31 5.58
CA VAL A 13 -5.80 0.83 5.53
C VAL A 13 -6.22 1.73 4.37
N ASP A 14 -6.65 2.96 4.68
CA ASP A 14 -7.01 3.96 3.68
C ASP A 14 -5.77 4.77 3.28
N VAL A 15 -5.51 4.88 1.97
CA VAL A 15 -4.38 5.64 1.41
C VAL A 15 -4.88 6.64 0.38
N ASN A 16 -4.19 7.78 0.26
CA ASN A 16 -4.58 8.84 -0.66
C ASN A 16 -3.40 9.38 -1.46
N PHE A 17 -3.40 9.10 -2.76
CA PHE A 17 -2.38 9.58 -3.69
C PHE A 17 -2.78 10.86 -4.45
N LYS A 18 -3.86 11.57 -4.10
CA LYS A 18 -4.42 12.68 -4.92
C LYS A 18 -3.39 13.76 -5.31
N GLY A 19 -2.41 14.05 -4.45
CA GLY A 19 -1.32 15.01 -4.69
C GLY A 19 -0.09 14.45 -5.41
N SER A 20 -0.02 13.14 -5.61
CA SER A 20 1.09 12.44 -6.24
C SER A 20 0.93 12.36 -7.76
N ALA A 21 2.06 12.39 -8.48
CA ALA A 21 2.12 12.07 -9.90
C ALA A 21 1.71 10.61 -10.18
N GLN A 22 1.88 9.73 -9.19
CA GLN A 22 1.60 8.29 -9.25
C GLN A 22 0.13 7.93 -8.94
N ARG A 23 -0.76 8.92 -8.76
CA ARG A 23 -2.17 8.72 -8.36
C ARG A 23 -2.98 7.79 -9.25
N PHE A 24 -2.67 7.75 -10.55
CA PHE A 24 -3.36 6.89 -11.51
C PHE A 24 -2.84 5.46 -11.52
N LEU A 25 -1.72 5.21 -10.84
CA LEU A 25 -1.03 3.94 -10.77
C LEU A 25 -0.92 3.43 -9.33
N ALA A 26 -1.86 3.82 -8.46
CA ALA A 26 -1.82 3.53 -7.02
C ALA A 26 -1.53 2.06 -6.70
N HIS A 27 -2.16 1.11 -7.41
CA HIS A 27 -1.89 -0.33 -7.21
C HIS A 27 -0.44 -0.72 -7.50
N ASN A 28 0.20 -0.12 -8.51
CA ASN A 28 1.61 -0.34 -8.82
C ASN A 28 2.52 0.38 -7.82
N THR A 29 2.15 1.61 -7.44
CA THR A 29 2.86 2.43 -6.47
C THR A 29 3.01 1.71 -5.13
N ILE A 30 1.93 1.15 -4.59
CA ILE A 30 1.92 0.47 -3.28
C ILE A 30 2.89 -0.72 -3.23
N GLN A 31 3.22 -1.35 -4.36
CA GLN A 31 4.14 -2.49 -4.39
C GLN A 31 5.62 -2.09 -4.29
N VAL A 32 5.97 -0.83 -4.56
CA VAL A 32 7.33 -0.27 -4.44
C VAL A 32 8.42 -1.12 -5.15
N ASN A 33 8.12 -1.64 -6.34
CA ASN A 33 9.06 -2.51 -7.06
C ASN A 33 10.32 -1.76 -7.53
N ASN A 34 10.20 -0.47 -7.84
CA ASN A 34 11.33 0.40 -8.14
C ASN A 34 11.12 1.74 -7.43
N TYR A 35 11.95 2.03 -6.43
CA TYR A 35 11.83 3.25 -5.62
C TYR A 35 11.78 4.53 -6.46
N CYS A 36 12.60 4.67 -7.51
CA CYS A 36 12.61 5.85 -8.36
C CYS A 36 11.26 6.11 -9.07
N ILE A 37 10.47 5.05 -9.29
CA ILE A 37 9.19 5.11 -10.02
C ILE A 37 7.99 5.02 -9.07
N ASN A 38 8.16 4.43 -7.89
CA ASN A 38 7.10 4.08 -6.94
C ASN A 38 7.32 4.69 -5.54
N TYR A 39 8.11 5.76 -5.44
CA TYR A 39 8.53 6.34 -4.16
C TYR A 39 7.38 6.70 -3.21
N ASP A 40 6.19 7.12 -3.69
CA ASP A 40 5.08 7.45 -2.77
C ASP A 40 4.47 6.20 -2.10
N GLY A 41 4.71 5.00 -2.65
CA GLY A 41 4.30 3.76 -2.02
C GLY A 41 5.17 3.37 -0.82
N ALA A 42 6.37 3.94 -0.70
CA ALA A 42 7.27 3.65 0.42
C ALA A 42 6.65 4.08 1.76
N ASP A 43 5.89 5.17 1.77
CA ASP A 43 5.16 5.65 2.96
C ASP A 43 4.11 4.63 3.42
N VAL A 44 3.41 3.99 2.48
CA VAL A 44 2.46 2.91 2.79
C VAL A 44 3.18 1.71 3.39
N VAL A 45 4.33 1.29 2.84
CA VAL A 45 5.12 0.18 3.39
C VAL A 45 5.60 0.51 4.80
N GLN A 46 6.09 1.72 5.04
CA GLN A 46 6.54 2.15 6.36
C GLN A 46 5.38 2.12 7.36
N HIS A 47 4.21 2.64 7.00
CA HIS A 47 3.02 2.57 7.85
C HIS A 47 2.65 1.14 8.25
N MET A 48 2.74 0.18 7.32
CA MET A 48 2.51 -1.24 7.62
C MET A 48 3.55 -1.78 8.60
N VAL A 49 4.84 -1.46 8.41
CA VAL A 49 5.92 -1.86 9.33
C VAL A 49 5.65 -1.30 10.73
N ASP A 50 5.30 -0.02 10.83
CA ASP A 50 5.02 0.63 12.11
C ASP A 50 3.81 0.00 12.81
N ASN A 51 2.77 -0.38 12.06
CA ASN A 51 1.60 -1.09 12.58
C ASN A 51 1.93 -2.49 13.11
N PHE A 52 2.84 -3.23 12.47
CA PHE A 52 3.25 -4.57 12.93
C PHE A 52 4.23 -4.55 14.11
N LEU A 53 4.92 -3.43 14.35
CA LEU A 53 5.85 -3.26 15.46
C LEU A 53 5.19 -2.74 16.74
N LEU A 54 3.89 -2.39 16.67
CA LEU A 54 3.02 -2.00 17.78
C LEU A 54 2.24 -3.19 18.34
#